data_AF-D8F009-F1
#
_entry.id   AF-D8F009-F1
#
_cell.length_a   1.000
_cell.length_b   1.000
_cell.length_c   1.000
_cell.angle_alpha   90.00
_cell.angle_beta   90.00
_cell.angle_gamma   90.00
#
_symmetry.space_group_name_H-M   'P 1'
#
loop_
_entity.id
_entity.type
_entity.pdbx_description
1 polymer ?
#
loop_
_entity_poly.entity_id
_entity_poly.type
_entity_poly.pdbx_seq_one_letter_code
_entity_poly.pdbx_strand_id
1 'polypeptide(L)'
;MTDQETPKCSHCGSEMKKWGVPADSTWGTEFFWVCFNDDCTYFKRGWDHMWKTQEVKASYRNSVHPTSGTQSPLPCWSYDALKDRIIED
;
A
#
# COMPACT_ATOMS: atom_id res chain seq x y z
N MET A 1 -13.12 -7.87 -20.59
CA MET A 1 -12.01 -8.22 -19.69
C MET A 1 -11.27 -6.92 -19.49
N THR A 2 -11.55 -6.24 -18.38
CA THR A 2 -11.18 -4.83 -18.21
C THR A 2 -9.76 -4.80 -17.66
N ASP A 3 -8.79 -4.86 -18.57
CA ASP A 3 -7.36 -4.64 -18.32
C ASP A 3 -7.17 -3.21 -17.78
N GLN A 4 -7.44 -3.01 -16.49
CA GLN A 4 -7.03 -1.80 -15.79
C GLN A 4 -5.53 -1.94 -15.53
N GLU A 5 -4.76 -1.18 -16.31
CA GLU A 5 -3.29 -1.12 -16.24
C GLU A 5 -2.85 -1.01 -14.78
N THR A 6 -2.35 -2.14 -14.25
CA THR A 6 -1.99 -2.25 -12.85
C THR A 6 -0.71 -1.44 -12.65
N PRO A 7 -0.73 -0.34 -11.86
CA PRO A 7 0.46 0.45 -11.67
C PRO A 7 1.53 -0.40 -10.99
N LYS A 8 2.77 -0.22 -11.43
CA LYS A 8 3.92 -0.89 -10.84
C LYS A 8 4.52 -0.01 -9.78
N CYS A 9 4.91 -0.61 -8.66
CA CYS A 9 5.57 0.11 -7.59
C CYS A 9 6.91 0.66 -8.07
N SER A 10 7.14 1.97 -7.93
CA SER A 10 8.41 2.60 -8.34
C SER A 10 9.64 2.12 -7.55
N HIS A 11 9.45 1.44 -6.41
CA HIS A 11 10.54 0.95 -5.57
C HIS A 11 10.97 -0.49 -5.84
N CYS A 12 10.05 -1.36 -6.25
CA CYS A 12 10.32 -2.78 -6.45
C CYS A 12 9.89 -3.31 -7.82
N GLY A 13 9.15 -2.53 -8.61
CA GLY A 13 8.63 -2.92 -9.92
C GLY A 13 7.46 -3.91 -9.88
N SER A 14 7.04 -4.36 -8.69
CA SER A 14 5.93 -5.29 -8.53
C SER A 14 4.58 -4.64 -8.81
N GLU A 15 3.64 -5.46 -9.25
CA GLU A 15 2.25 -5.08 -9.51
C GLU A 15 1.55 -4.68 -8.21
N MET A 16 0.88 -3.54 -8.22
CA MET A 16 0.13 -3.04 -7.08
C MET A 16 -1.28 -3.63 -7.08
N LYS A 17 -1.84 -3.96 -5.91
CA LYS A 17 -3.22 -4.45 -5.83
C LYS A 17 -4.17 -3.31 -5.47
N LYS A 18 -5.43 -3.41 -5.90
CA LYS A 18 -6.47 -2.48 -5.44
C LYS A 18 -6.77 -2.76 -3.98
N TRP A 19 -6.74 -1.72 -3.18
CA TRP A 19 -7.09 -1.73 -1.77
C TRP A 19 -8.32 -0.84 -1.57
N GLY A 20 -9.41 -1.45 -1.13
CA GLY A 20 -10.66 -0.76 -0.85
C GLY A 20 -10.52 0.14 0.38
N VAL A 21 -10.77 1.42 0.18
CA VAL A 21 -10.81 2.39 1.28
C VAL A 21 -12.08 2.15 2.08
N PRO A 22 -12.03 2.08 3.42
CA PRO A 22 -13.26 2.03 4.22
C PRO A 22 -14.17 3.22 3.90
N ALA A 23 -15.49 3.02 3.89
CA ALA A 23 -16.44 4.09 3.62
C ALA A 23 -16.30 5.28 4.62
N ASP A 24 -15.83 5.01 5.84
CA ASP A 24 -15.59 6.02 6.89
C ASP A 24 -14.29 6.82 6.72
N SER A 25 -13.56 6.62 5.63
CA SER A 25 -12.26 7.24 5.42
C SER A 25 -12.36 8.56 4.65
N THR A 26 -11.62 9.57 5.10
CA THR A 26 -11.62 10.94 4.53
C THR A 26 -10.89 11.07 3.19
N TRP A 27 -10.52 9.96 2.56
CA TRP A 27 -9.62 9.94 1.40
C TRP A 27 -10.34 10.24 0.07
N GLY A 28 -11.67 10.31 0.07
CA GLY A 28 -12.46 10.76 -1.09
C GLY A 28 -12.40 9.86 -2.33
N THR A 29 -11.87 8.65 -2.19
CA THR A 29 -11.77 7.65 -3.27
C THR A 29 -12.19 6.28 -2.75
N GLU A 30 -12.69 5.44 -3.65
CA GLU A 30 -13.19 4.09 -3.33
C GLU A 30 -12.05 3.08 -3.16
N PHE A 31 -10.91 3.31 -3.82
CA PHE A 31 -9.77 2.42 -3.74
C PHE A 31 -8.43 3.16 -3.92
N PHE A 32 -7.37 2.60 -3.38
CA PHE A 32 -5.99 2.96 -3.71
C PHE A 32 -5.26 1.77 -4.32
N TRP A 33 -4.26 2.04 -5.13
CA TRP A 33 -3.30 1.02 -5.53
C TRP A 33 -2.24 0.89 -4.45
N VAL A 34 -2.04 -0.29 -3.90
CA VAL A 34 -1.09 -0.51 -2.80
C VAL A 34 -0.13 -1.63 -3.18
N CYS A 35 1.16 -1.40 -2.91
CA CYS A 35 2.18 -2.42 -3.11
C CYS A 35 2.13 -3.45 -1.97
N PHE A 36 1.60 -4.64 -2.26
CA PHE A 36 1.57 -5.75 -1.32
C PHE A 36 2.82 -6.65 -1.36
N ASN A 37 3.87 -6.23 -2.05
CA ASN A 37 5.12 -6.98 -2.09
C ASN A 37 5.88 -6.86 -0.75
N ASP A 38 6.03 -7.98 -0.06
CA ASP A 38 6.74 -8.07 1.22
C ASP A 38 8.27 -7.91 1.05
N ASP A 39 8.78 -8.11 -0.17
CA ASP A 39 10.17 -7.87 -0.53
C ASP A 39 10.48 -6.43 -0.96
N CYS A 40 9.48 -5.56 -0.97
CA CYS A 40 9.68 -4.17 -1.36
C CYS A 40 10.70 -3.47 -0.45
N THR A 41 11.70 -2.82 -1.07
CA THR A 41 12.74 -2.08 -0.36
C THR A 41 12.15 -0.98 0.52
N TYR A 42 11.08 -0.33 0.08
CA TYR A 42 10.34 0.67 0.85
C TYR A 42 9.73 0.06 2.12
N PHE A 43 9.06 -1.10 1.98
CA PHE A 43 8.42 -1.79 3.09
C PHE A 43 9.44 -2.30 4.12
N LYS A 44 10.51 -2.97 3.66
CA LYS A 44 11.59 -3.46 4.55
C LYS A 44 12.29 -2.32 5.29
N ARG A 45 12.53 -1.19 4.60
CA ARG A 45 13.10 0.02 5.24
C ARG A 45 12.14 0.65 6.25
N GLY A 46 10.83 0.64 5.97
CA GLY A 46 9.81 1.13 6.89
C GLY A 46 9.82 0.40 8.23
N TRP A 47 9.94 -0.94 8.21
CA TRP A 47 10.06 -1.76 9.42
C TRP A 47 11.29 -1.39 10.26
N ASP A 48 12.46 -1.33 9.63
CA ASP A 48 13.71 -0.98 10.32
C ASP A 48 13.65 0.45 10.89
N HIS A 49 13.09 1.40 10.14
CA HIS A 49 12.93 2.79 10.57
C HIS A 49 11.99 2.90 11.78
N MET A 50 10.81 2.30 11.73
CA MET A 50 9.85 2.31 12.83
C MET A 50 10.36 1.61 14.08
N TRP A 51 11.06 0.49 13.90
CA TRP A 51 11.71 -0.19 15.01
C TRP A 51 12.80 0.69 15.65
N LYS A 52 13.65 1.34 14.84
CA LYS A 52 14.74 2.19 15.36
C LYS A 52 14.28 3.50 16.00
N THR A 53 13.19 4.08 15.50
CA THR A 53 12.75 5.42 15.92
C THR A 53 11.68 5.39 17.00
N GLN A 54 10.82 4.37 16.98
CA GLN A 54 9.62 4.30 17.81
C GLN A 54 9.49 2.96 18.55
N GLU A 55 10.37 1.99 18.27
CA GLU A 55 10.32 0.62 18.84
C GLU A 55 8.98 -0.09 18.61
N VAL A 56 8.26 0.32 17.55
CA VAL A 56 6.97 -0.26 17.18
C VAL A 56 7.14 -1.24 16.02
N LYS A 57 6.41 -2.35 16.09
CA LYS A 57 6.29 -3.32 14.99
C LYS A 57 5.27 -2.82 13.97
N ALA A 58 5.64 -1.77 13.24
CA ALA A 58 4.85 -1.24 12.13
C ALA A 58 5.77 -0.88 10.95
N SER A 59 5.17 -0.74 9.78
CA SER A 59 5.82 -0.30 8.56
C SER A 59 4.84 0.51 7.70
N TYR A 60 5.26 0.93 6.52
CA TYR A 60 4.46 1.66 5.56
C TYR A 60 4.58 0.99 4.20
N ARG A 61 3.45 0.79 3.52
CA ARG A 61 3.40 0.36 2.12
C ARG A 61 3.18 1.57 1.23
N ASN A 62 3.75 1.57 0.04
CA ASN A 62 3.48 2.64 -0.93
C ASN A 62 2.08 2.47 -1.49
N SER A 63 1.22 3.47 -1.29
CA SER A 63 -0.09 3.58 -1.94
C SER A 63 -0.04 4.63 -3.06
N VAL A 64 -0.88 4.49 -4.07
CA VAL A 64 -1.00 5.40 -5.21
C VAL A 64 -2.47 5.69 -5.45
N HIS A 65 -2.81 6.96 -5.51
CA HIS A 65 -4.17 7.42 -5.78
C HIS A 65 -4.53 7.09 -7.24
N PRO A 66 -5.67 6.43 -7.52
CA PRO A 66 -6.04 6.03 -8.88
C PRO A 66 -6.31 7.22 -9.80
N THR A 67 -6.92 8.29 -9.28
CA THR A 67 -7.26 9.49 -10.06
C THR A 67 -6.10 10.48 -10.24
N SER A 68 -5.38 10.82 -9.16
CA SER A 68 -4.31 11.83 -9.21
C SER A 68 -2.91 11.27 -9.45
N GLY A 69 -2.71 9.94 -9.30
CA GLY A 69 -1.40 9.32 -9.38
C GLY A 69 -0.48 9.65 -8.20
N THR A 70 -0.99 10.36 -7.18
CA THR A 70 -0.21 10.76 -6.00
C THR A 70 0.16 9.54 -5.17
N GLN A 71 1.44 9.40 -4.85
CA GLN A 71 1.91 8.34 -3.97
C GLN A 71 1.80 8.77 -2.50
N SER A 72 1.43 7.86 -1.61
CA SER A 72 1.28 8.12 -0.18
C SER A 72 1.74 6.92 0.65
N PRO A 73 2.30 7.14 1.85
CA PRO A 73 2.64 6.05 2.77
C PRO A 73 1.36 5.54 3.44
N LEU A 74 1.06 4.26 3.26
CA LEU A 74 -0.04 3.58 3.93
C LEU A 74 0.49 2.78 5.14
N PRO A 75 0.15 3.15 6.39
CA PRO A 75 0.64 2.48 7.58
C PRO A 75 0.12 1.03 7.66
N CYS A 76 1.02 0.13 8.04
CA CYS A 76 0.84 -1.31 8.02
C CYS A 76 1.42 -1.87 9.32
N TRP A 77 0.56 -2.37 10.23
CA TRP A 77 0.98 -2.88 11.54
C TRP A 77 1.41 -4.36 11.51
N SER A 78 1.29 -5.03 10.38
CA SER A 78 1.62 -6.45 10.20
C SER A 78 1.73 -6.78 8.72
N TYR A 79 2.37 -7.89 8.34
CA TYR A 79 2.44 -8.32 6.94
C TYR A 79 1.05 -8.47 6.30
N ASP A 80 0.07 -8.98 7.05
CA ASP A 80 -1.31 -9.14 6.60
C ASP A 80 -2.20 -7.91 6.84
N ALA A 81 -1.68 -6.88 7.49
CA ALA A 81 -2.44 -5.65 7.64
C ALA A 81 -2.79 -5.10 6.26
N LEU A 82 -4.05 -4.66 6.11
CA LEU A 82 -4.65 -4.14 4.88
C LEU A 82 -4.99 -5.21 3.82
N LYS A 83 -4.50 -6.46 3.96
CA LYS A 83 -4.81 -7.52 2.98
C LYS A 83 -6.28 -7.92 2.95
N ASP A 84 -6.97 -7.79 4.08
CA ASP A 84 -8.41 -8.06 4.23
C ASP A 84 -9.31 -7.22 3.29
N ARG A 85 -8.83 -6.04 2.88
CA ARG A 85 -9.57 -5.13 1.99
C ARG A 85 -8.97 -5.05 0.59
N ILE A 86 -8.16 -6.04 0.22
CA ILE A 86 -7.72 -6.14 -1.17
C ILE A 86 -8.93 -6.51 -2.01
N ILE A 87 -9.19 -5.71 -3.04
CA ILE A 87 -10.17 -6.00 -4.07
C ILE A 87 -9.41 -6.80 -5.13
N GLU A 88 -9.48 -8.13 -5.04
CA GLU A 88 -9.05 -9.04 -6.11
C GLU A 88 -10.20 -9.13 -7.12
N ASP A 89 -9.90 -8.88 -8.40
CA ASP A 89 -10.84 -9.04 -9.53
C ASP A 89 -10.79 -10.49 -10.04
#